data_AF-A0A085NX76-F1
#
_entry.id   AF-A0A085NX76-F1
#
_cell.length_a   1.000
_cell.length_b   1.000
_cell.length_c   1.000
_cell.angle_alpha   90.00
_cell.angle_beta   90.00
_cell.angle_gamma   90.00
#
_symmetry.space_group_name_H-M   'P 1'
#
loop_
_entity.id
_entity.type
_entity.pdbx_description
1 polymer ?
#
loop_
_entity_poly.entity_id
_entity_poly.type
_entity_poly.pdbx_seq_one_letter_code
_entity_poly.pdbx_strand_id
1 'polypeptide(L)'
;MTWNPLALATALQTVPEQNIDVTNSENALIIKMNDYGDLQINILFTSRQMIIETFICPVSSISNPDKFNTFLLRNQKMMPLSSVGISSVQQEAYYIVFGALSLKSSLEDILLEITSLVDNALDLAEITEEYSH
;
A
#
# COMPACT_ATOMS: atom_id res chain seq x y z
N MET A 1 19.23 10.82 -7.14
CA MET A 1 18.21 11.79 -6.70
C MET A 1 17.62 11.28 -5.39
N THR A 2 17.13 12.15 -4.51
CA THR A 2 16.42 11.74 -3.29
C THR A 2 14.97 12.16 -3.45
N TRP A 3 14.05 11.20 -3.35
CA TRP A 3 12.62 11.49 -3.51
C TRP A 3 12.08 12.35 -2.37
N ASN A 4 11.21 13.28 -2.74
CA ASN A 4 10.32 14.02 -1.85
C ASN A 4 8.91 13.99 -2.47
N PRO A 5 7.84 14.37 -1.74
CA PRO A 5 6.47 14.27 -2.25
C PRO A 5 6.28 14.95 -3.61
N LEU A 6 6.79 16.18 -3.79
CA LEU A 6 6.64 16.93 -5.04
C LEU A 6 7.41 16.32 -6.21
N ALA A 7 8.65 15.88 -5.97
CA ALA A 7 9.48 15.26 -7.00
C ALA A 7 8.87 13.94 -7.48
N LEU A 8 8.38 13.11 -6.54
CA LEU A 8 7.72 11.86 -6.90
C LEU A 8 6.40 12.12 -7.62
N ALA A 9 5.58 13.06 -7.13
CA ALA A 9 4.34 13.45 -7.78
C ALA A 9 4.57 13.84 -9.25
N THR A 10 5.59 14.64 -9.50
CA THR A 10 5.96 15.09 -10.86
C THR A 10 6.43 13.91 -11.72
N ALA A 11 7.22 13.00 -11.15
CA ALA A 11 7.72 11.84 -11.87
C ALA A 11 6.59 10.86 -12.24
N LEU A 12 5.61 10.64 -11.36
CA LEU A 12 4.46 9.78 -11.65
C LEU A 12 3.58 10.34 -12.79
N GLN A 13 3.54 11.65 -12.98
CA GLN A 13 2.85 12.26 -14.13
C GLN A 13 3.54 11.99 -15.48
N THR A 14 4.77 11.45 -15.48
CA THR A 14 5.50 11.10 -16.71
C THR A 14 5.19 9.69 -17.23
N VAL A 15 4.39 8.91 -16.50
CA VAL A 15 3.98 7.53 -16.84
C VAL A 15 2.45 7.43 -16.98
N PRO A 16 1.86 8.11 -17.98
CA PRO A 16 0.40 8.19 -18.15
C PRO A 16 -0.26 6.84 -18.38
N GLU A 17 0.49 5.83 -18.84
CA GLU A 17 0.01 4.46 -19.02
C GLU A 17 -0.44 3.79 -17.73
N GLN A 18 0.00 4.26 -16.56
CA GLN A 18 -0.42 3.73 -15.26
C GLN A 18 -1.72 4.36 -14.73
N ASN A 19 -2.26 5.37 -15.44
CA ASN A 19 -3.54 6.03 -15.12
C ASN A 19 -3.67 6.42 -13.63
N ILE A 20 -2.68 7.16 -13.13
CA ILE A 20 -2.56 7.51 -11.70
C ILE A 20 -2.99 8.97 -11.47
N ASP A 21 -4.00 9.17 -10.62
CA ASP A 21 -4.28 10.51 -10.07
C ASP A 21 -3.45 10.75 -8.81
N VAL A 22 -2.90 11.95 -8.67
CA VAL A 22 -1.96 12.28 -7.60
C VAL A 22 -2.45 13.48 -6.79
N THR A 23 -2.59 13.29 -5.48
CA THR A 23 -2.87 14.34 -4.50
C THR A 23 -1.67 14.54 -3.59
N ASN A 24 -1.06 15.73 -3.64
CA ASN A 24 0.16 16.05 -2.90
C ASN A 24 -0.13 16.83 -1.62
N SER A 25 0.58 16.49 -0.53
CA SER A 25 0.61 17.21 0.74
C SER A 25 2.06 17.40 1.20
N GLU A 26 2.29 18.16 2.28
CA GLU A 26 3.67 18.50 2.71
C GLU A 26 4.56 17.28 2.97
N ASN A 27 4.01 16.20 3.55
CA ASN A 27 4.79 15.02 4.00
C ASN A 27 4.28 13.68 3.44
N ALA A 28 3.20 13.70 2.67
CA ALA A 28 2.60 12.49 2.12
C ALA A 28 2.11 12.74 0.69
N LEU A 29 2.13 11.67 -0.10
CA LEU A 29 1.49 11.61 -1.40
C LEU A 29 0.34 10.62 -1.31
N ILE A 30 -0.83 11.01 -1.78
CA ILE A 30 -1.93 10.06 -1.99
C ILE A 30 -2.04 9.87 -3.49
N ILE A 31 -1.97 8.62 -3.94
CA ILE A 31 -2.19 8.27 -5.33
C ILE A 31 -3.43 7.40 -5.45
N LYS A 32 -4.09 7.49 -6.59
CA LYS A 32 -5.27 6.72 -6.91
C LYS A 32 -5.01 5.97 -8.22
N MET A 33 -5.09 4.64 -8.15
CA MET A 33 -4.84 3.75 -9.28
C MET A 33 -6.17 3.48 -9.99
N ASN A 34 -6.48 4.27 -11.02
CA ASN A 34 -7.83 4.26 -11.62
C ASN A 34 -8.19 2.93 -12.29
N ASP A 35 -7.19 2.21 -12.82
CA ASP A 35 -7.41 0.90 -13.46
C ASP A 35 -7.66 -0.23 -12.42
N TYR A 36 -7.43 0.05 -11.14
CA TYR A 36 -7.57 -0.90 -10.03
C TYR A 36 -8.75 -0.53 -9.13
N GLY A 37 -9.87 -0.14 -9.74
CA GLY A 37 -11.10 0.18 -9.01
C GLY A 37 -10.93 1.37 -8.07
N ASP A 38 -10.16 2.37 -8.50
CA ASP A 38 -9.94 3.61 -7.74
C ASP A 38 -9.20 3.42 -6.41
N LEU A 39 -8.41 2.33 -6.28
CA LEU A 39 -7.69 2.02 -5.05
C LEU A 39 -6.74 3.16 -4.65
N GLN A 40 -6.90 3.60 -3.40
CA GLN A 40 -6.09 4.66 -2.82
C GLN A 40 -4.84 4.07 -2.18
N ILE A 41 -3.67 4.61 -2.56
CA ILE A 41 -2.37 4.28 -1.98
C ILE A 41 -1.78 5.53 -1.32
N ASN A 42 -1.30 5.36 -0.09
CA ASN A 42 -0.62 6.42 0.65
C ASN A 42 0.90 6.19 0.56
N ILE A 43 1.65 7.23 0.25
CA ILE A 43 3.11 7.23 0.24
C ILE A 43 3.60 8.22 1.28
N LEU A 44 4.20 7.69 2.34
CA LEU A 44 4.74 8.45 3.47
C LEU A 44 6.25 8.57 3.33
N PHE A 45 6.77 9.77 3.53
CA PHE A 45 8.21 10.02 3.43
C PHE A 45 8.83 10.13 4.81
N THR A 46 9.88 9.36 5.06
CA THR A 46 10.73 9.49 6.25
C THR A 46 12.08 10.12 5.88
N SER A 47 13.03 10.17 6.82
CA SER A 47 14.38 10.66 6.53
C SER A 47 15.23 9.71 5.67
N ARG A 48 14.86 8.43 5.55
CA ARG A 48 15.68 7.40 4.87
C ARG A 48 14.94 6.59 3.82
N GLN A 49 13.64 6.40 4.03
CA GLN A 49 12.80 5.55 3.21
C GLN A 49 11.45 6.20 2.95
N MET A 50 10.79 5.70 1.93
CA MET A 50 9.39 5.97 1.61
C MET A 50 8.61 4.68 1.90
N ILE A 51 7.48 4.84 2.58
CA ILE A 51 6.57 3.75 2.93
C ILE A 51 5.36 3.90 2.02
N ILE A 52 5.01 2.83 1.32
CA ILE A 52 3.86 2.77 0.41
C ILE A 52 2.86 1.85 1.09
N GLU A 53 1.62 2.30 1.31
CA GLU A 53 0.63 1.51 2.03
C GLU A 53 -0.79 1.73 1.50
N THR A 54 -1.63 0.72 1.70
CA THR A 54 -3.07 0.81 1.47
C THR A 54 -3.85 0.06 2.56
N PHE A 55 -5.07 0.51 2.79
CA PHE A 55 -5.98 -0.08 3.77
C PHE A 55 -6.84 -1.15 3.09
N ILE A 56 -7.01 -2.30 3.76
CA ILE A 56 -7.78 -3.43 3.23
C ILE A 56 -9.16 -3.45 3.88
N CYS A 57 -9.23 -3.74 5.17
CA CYS A 57 -10.48 -3.80 5.91
C CYS A 57 -10.27 -3.52 7.41
N PRO A 58 -11.32 -3.09 8.13
CA PRO A 58 -11.27 -3.03 9.58
C PRO A 58 -10.95 -4.38 10.19
N VAL A 59 -10.13 -4.43 11.24
CA VAL A 59 -9.91 -5.67 12.01
C VAL A 59 -11.22 -6.18 12.62
N SER A 60 -12.15 -5.27 12.93
CA SER A 60 -13.49 -5.56 13.44
C SER A 60 -14.39 -6.29 12.45
N SER A 61 -14.11 -6.26 11.13
CA SER A 61 -14.88 -7.01 10.13
C SER A 61 -14.47 -8.48 10.04
N ILE A 62 -13.32 -8.85 10.64
CA ILE A 62 -12.83 -10.23 10.65
C ILE A 62 -13.34 -10.94 11.89
N SER A 63 -14.04 -12.06 11.69
CA SER A 63 -14.72 -12.77 12.78
C SER A 63 -13.78 -13.47 13.75
N ASN A 64 -12.61 -13.91 13.28
CA ASN A 64 -11.56 -14.47 14.12
C ASN A 64 -10.19 -13.89 13.73
N PRO A 65 -9.84 -12.69 14.25
CA PRO A 65 -8.59 -12.02 13.93
C PRO A 65 -7.36 -12.86 14.27
N ASP A 66 -7.35 -13.62 15.36
CA ASP A 66 -6.19 -14.43 15.75
C ASP A 66 -5.88 -15.54 14.75
N LYS A 67 -6.93 -16.20 14.23
CA LYS A 67 -6.79 -17.20 13.17
C LYS A 67 -6.27 -16.56 11.88
N PHE A 68 -6.82 -15.42 11.51
CA PHE A 68 -6.40 -14.69 10.31
C PHE A 68 -4.96 -14.17 10.43
N ASN A 69 -4.59 -13.59 11.56
CA ASN A 69 -3.20 -13.18 11.88
C ASN A 69 -2.22 -14.34 11.74
N THR A 70 -2.59 -15.51 12.27
CA THR A 70 -1.76 -16.72 12.13
C THR A 70 -1.62 -17.14 10.66
N PHE A 71 -2.69 -17.03 9.88
CA PHE A 71 -2.66 -17.27 8.43
C PHE A 71 -1.71 -16.29 7.72
N LEU A 72 -1.82 -14.99 7.98
CA LEU A 72 -0.97 -13.96 7.39
C LEU A 72 0.52 -14.22 7.69
N LEU A 73 0.84 -14.45 8.96
CA LEU A 73 2.22 -14.71 9.41
C LEU A 73 2.83 -15.96 8.76
N ARG A 74 2.01 -16.99 8.48
CA ARG A 74 2.48 -18.22 7.82
C ARG A 74 2.64 -18.08 6.32
N ASN A 75 1.92 -17.14 5.70
CA ASN A 75 1.84 -16.99 4.25
C ASN A 75 2.50 -15.71 3.71
N GLN A 76 3.15 -14.91 4.55
CA GLN A 76 3.82 -13.65 4.14
C GLN A 76 4.74 -13.84 2.92
N LYS A 77 5.47 -14.96 2.84
CA LYS A 77 6.37 -15.25 1.72
C LYS A 77 5.69 -15.33 0.33
N MET A 78 4.36 -15.44 0.31
CA MET A 78 3.55 -15.51 -0.91
C MET A 78 3.17 -14.11 -1.43
N MET A 79 3.43 -13.05 -0.66
CA MET A 79 3.16 -11.66 -1.03
C MET A 79 4.50 -10.97 -1.38
N PRO A 80 4.96 -11.03 -2.64
CA PRO A 80 6.23 -10.42 -3.02
C PRO A 80 6.20 -8.91 -2.82
N LEU A 81 7.31 -8.34 -2.35
CA LEU A 81 7.49 -6.89 -2.18
C LEU A 81 6.49 -6.21 -1.24
N SER A 82 5.68 -6.97 -0.52
CA SER A 82 4.68 -6.43 0.40
C SER A 82 4.73 -7.14 1.74
N SER A 83 4.28 -6.43 2.77
CA SER A 83 4.03 -6.96 4.10
C SER A 83 2.62 -6.60 4.53
N VAL A 84 2.05 -7.40 5.42
CA VAL A 84 0.75 -7.13 6.01
C VAL A 84 0.94 -6.72 7.46
N GLY A 85 0.21 -5.70 7.87
CA GLY A 85 0.26 -5.18 9.23
C GLY A 85 -1.11 -4.76 9.71
N ILE A 86 -1.15 -4.31 10.97
CA ILE A 86 -2.31 -3.63 11.54
C ILE A 86 -1.90 -2.20 11.85
N SER A 87 -2.63 -1.25 11.29
CA SER A 87 -2.47 0.19 11.58
C SER A 87 -3.75 0.74 12.20
N SER A 88 -3.62 1.75 13.06
CA SER A 88 -4.75 2.37 13.73
C SER A 88 -4.97 3.78 13.20
N VAL A 89 -6.18 4.04 12.71
CA VAL A 89 -6.62 5.38 12.32
C VAL A 89 -7.66 5.85 13.33
N GLN A 90 -7.34 6.93 14.04
CA GLN A 90 -8.10 7.48 15.16
C GLN A 90 -8.26 6.48 16.32
N GLN A 91 -9.18 5.53 16.24
CA GLN A 91 -9.42 4.47 17.24
C GLN A 91 -9.83 3.13 16.61
N GLU A 92 -9.84 3.03 15.29
CA GLU A 92 -10.20 1.82 14.56
C GLU A 92 -8.93 1.19 13.98
N ALA A 93 -8.78 -0.11 14.19
CA ALA A 93 -7.67 -0.89 13.68
C ALA A 93 -8.03 -1.46 12.31
N TYR A 94 -7.09 -1.38 11.36
CA TYR A 94 -7.25 -1.87 10.01
C TYR A 94 -6.10 -2.79 9.63
N TYR A 95 -6.41 -3.82 8.85
CA TYR A 95 -5.38 -4.53 8.09
C TYR A 95 -4.89 -3.62 6.96
N ILE A 96 -3.58 -3.52 6.83
CA ILE A 96 -2.92 -2.77 5.78
C ILE A 96 -1.95 -3.66 5.01
N VAL A 97 -1.78 -3.39 3.72
CA VAL A 97 -0.65 -3.88 2.95
C VAL A 97 0.33 -2.73 2.79
N PHE A 98 1.60 -2.97 3.08
CA PHE A 98 2.63 -1.95 3.00
C PHE A 98 3.97 -2.49 2.52
N GLY A 99 4.72 -1.63 1.84
CA GLY A 99 6.08 -1.83 1.36
C GLY A 99 6.96 -0.64 1.75
N ALA A 100 8.28 -0.82 1.71
CA ALA A 100 9.21 0.24 2.07
C ALA A 100 10.41 0.25 1.12
N LEU A 101 10.65 1.41 0.51
CA LEU A 101 11.73 1.63 -0.44
C LEU A 101 12.68 2.71 0.05
N SER A 102 13.95 2.57 -0.32
CA SER A 102 14.94 3.63 -0.15
C SER A 102 14.50 4.90 -0.90
N LEU A 103 14.74 6.08 -0.33
CA LEU A 103 14.50 7.36 -1.05
C LEU A 103 15.40 7.52 -2.30
N LYS A 104 16.32 6.59 -2.53
CA LYS A 104 17.22 6.55 -3.69
C LYS A 104 16.80 5.51 -4.74
N SER A 105 15.70 4.78 -4.53
CA SER A 105 15.19 3.81 -5.50
C SER A 105 14.90 4.48 -6.84
N SER A 106 15.04 3.73 -7.94
CA SER A 106 14.67 4.24 -9.26
C SER A 106 13.16 4.43 -9.37
N LEU A 107 12.70 5.23 -10.34
CA LEU A 107 11.26 5.35 -10.60
C LEU A 107 10.66 3.98 -11.00
N GLU A 108 11.40 3.18 -11.75
CA GLU A 108 11.00 1.82 -12.15
C GLU A 108 10.78 0.91 -10.93
N ASP A 109 11.72 0.90 -9.97
CA ASP A 109 11.58 0.15 -8.72
C ASP A 109 10.36 0.60 -7.91
N ILE A 110 10.09 1.92 -7.92
CA ILE A 110 8.93 2.49 -7.21
C ILE A 110 7.62 2.07 -7.86
N LEU A 111 7.54 2.12 -9.19
CA LEU A 111 6.37 1.67 -9.92
C LEU A 111 6.13 0.18 -9.72
N LEU A 112 7.18 -0.64 -9.78
CA LEU A 112 7.12 -2.08 -9.50
C LEU A 112 6.58 -2.35 -8.09
N GLU A 113 7.04 -1.62 -7.08
CA GLU A 113 6.55 -1.75 -5.71
C GLU A 113 5.07 -1.35 -5.60
N ILE A 114 4.66 -0.24 -6.23
CA ILE A 114 3.26 0.21 -6.22
C ILE A 114 2.35 -0.83 -6.86
N THR A 115 2.68 -1.31 -8.06
CA THR A 115 1.84 -2.29 -8.77
C THR A 115 1.80 -3.62 -8.03
N SER A 116 2.94 -4.09 -7.51
CA SER A 116 2.97 -5.33 -6.72
C SER A 116 2.17 -5.20 -5.43
N LEU A 117 2.22 -4.04 -4.76
CA LEU A 117 1.44 -3.77 -3.57
C LEU A 117 -0.06 -3.76 -3.86
N VAL A 118 -0.47 -3.19 -4.99
CA VAL A 118 -1.87 -3.18 -5.44
C VAL A 118 -2.36 -4.60 -5.71
N ASP A 119 -1.60 -5.42 -6.45
CA ASP A 119 -1.97 -6.82 -6.72
C ASP A 119 -2.13 -7.60 -5.41
N ASN A 120 -1.17 -7.49 -4.50
CA ASN A 120 -1.24 -8.14 -3.18
C ASN A 120 -2.41 -7.63 -2.34
N ALA A 121 -2.77 -6.35 -2.45
CA ALA A 121 -3.90 -5.77 -1.74
C ALA A 121 -5.23 -6.33 -2.22
N LEU A 122 -5.39 -6.51 -3.54
CA LEU A 122 -6.58 -7.11 -4.14
C LEU A 122 -6.70 -8.59 -3.74
N ASP A 123 -5.62 -9.36 -3.89
CA ASP A 123 -5.60 -10.77 -3.45
C ASP A 123 -5.95 -10.90 -1.97
N LEU A 124 -5.38 -10.02 -1.12
CA LEU A 124 -5.67 -10.04 0.31
C LEU A 124 -7.13 -9.64 0.61
N ALA A 125 -7.68 -8.67 -0.11
CA ALA A 125 -9.08 -8.28 0.04
C ALA A 125 -10.01 -9.47 -0.23
N GLU A 126 -9.77 -10.23 -1.32
CA GLU A 126 -10.54 -11.45 -1.61
C GLU A 126 -10.44 -12.49 -0.49
N ILE A 127 -9.23 -12.73 0.04
CA ILE A 127 -9.05 -13.67 1.16
C ILE A 127 -9.81 -13.17 2.40
N THR A 128 -9.87 -11.86 2.65
CA THR A 128 -10.56 -11.34 3.84
C THR A 128 -12.06 -11.65 3.83
N GLU A 129 -12.68 -11.81 2.66
CA GLU A 129 -14.10 -12.19 2.55
C GLU A 129 -14.35 -13.58 3.15
N GLU A 130 -13.42 -14.52 3.02
CA GLU A 130 -13.53 -15.87 3.61
C GLU A 130 -13.47 -15.87 5.15
N TYR A 131 -12.92 -14.81 5.74
CA TYR A 131 -12.77 -14.63 7.19
C TYR A 131 -13.73 -13.58 7.77
N SER A 132 -14.50 -12.92 6.90
CA SER A 132 -15.54 -11.96 7.25
C SER A 132 -16.88 -12.69 7.42
N HIS A 133 -17.75 -12.20 8.31
CA HIS A 133 -19.11 -12.72 8.53
C HIS A 133 -20.12 -11.59 8.59
#